data_AF-A0A7C4UWP6-F1
#
_entry.id   AF-A0A7C4UWP6-F1
#
_cell.length_a   1.000
_cell.length_b   1.000
_cell.length_c   1.000
_cell.angle_alpha   90.00
_cell.angle_beta   90.00
_cell.angle_gamma   90.00
#
_symmetry.space_group_name_H-M   'P 1'
#
loop_
_entity.id
_entity.type
_entity.pdbx_description
1 polymer ?
#
loop_
_entity_poly.entity_id
_entity_poly.type
_entity_poly.pdbx_seq_one_letter_code
_entity_poly.pdbx_strand_id
1 'polypeptide(L)'
;MSTEHILAITHIYRSEDRGNSWRRISTVRGMFWASIFNLNGKIYLIGTDRHHGNMVIRRSDDEGYTWTEPTSKSSGILDFSQYHTAPVPVVIHNGRIWRAFEDALGGDRWGERYRAFVISAPIDSNLLDSKSWTFSNSIAKSKEWLNGEFYGWLEGNIVPAPDGTLVNMLRVDTRTGGKSAIIKIRPDGKTIEFDPETGFVDFNGGTTKFTVRYDEVSKRYWTLCNWPTQEEIKLRHPARIRNTLVLASSKDLRNWQACKTILHHPDMDKHGFQYADWIFEGNDIIAVVRTAYDDNFGGANNFHNANY
;
A
#
# COMPACT_ATOMS: atom_id res chain seq x y z
N MET A 1 -5.28 17.65 16.49
CA MET A 1 -6.12 17.43 15.28
C MET A 1 -5.20 17.21 14.09
N SER A 2 -5.51 16.23 13.23
CA SER A 2 -4.71 15.92 12.03
C SER A 2 -4.75 17.09 11.02
N THR A 3 -3.63 17.35 10.35
CA THR A 3 -3.53 18.33 9.25
C THR A 3 -3.53 17.66 7.87
N GLU A 4 -3.83 16.36 7.79
CA GLU A 4 -3.66 15.54 6.58
C GLU A 4 -4.39 16.04 5.34
N HIS A 5 -5.51 16.76 5.47
CA HIS A 5 -6.24 17.34 4.34
C HIS A 5 -5.64 18.64 3.82
N ILE A 6 -4.82 19.33 4.63
CA ILE A 6 -4.18 20.60 4.26
C ILE A 6 -2.73 20.34 3.89
N LEU A 7 -1.96 19.76 4.81
CA LEU A 7 -0.56 19.39 4.63
C LEU A 7 -0.23 18.28 5.62
N ALA A 8 0.01 17.08 5.10
CA ALA A 8 0.28 15.93 5.95
C ALA A 8 1.64 16.02 6.64
N ILE A 9 1.76 15.38 7.80
CA ILE A 9 3.00 15.28 8.56
C ILE A 9 3.38 13.80 8.66
N THR A 10 4.60 13.48 8.26
CA THR A 10 5.22 12.17 8.43
C THR A 10 6.41 12.30 9.37
N HIS A 11 6.48 11.46 10.39
CA HIS A 11 7.63 11.38 11.29
C HIS A 11 8.53 10.21 10.88
N ILE A 12 9.84 10.45 10.84
CA ILE A 12 10.83 9.43 10.52
C ILE A 12 11.48 8.97 11.80
N TYR A 13 11.43 7.67 12.05
CA TYR A 13 12.05 7.02 13.19
C TYR A 13 13.17 6.11 12.71
N ARG A 14 14.23 6.02 13.51
CA ARG A 14 15.36 5.11 13.30
C ARG A 14 15.60 4.29 14.55
N SER A 15 15.87 3.01 14.35
CA SER A 15 16.42 2.12 15.37
C SER A 15 17.84 1.72 14.96
N GLU A 16 18.74 1.65 15.93
CA GLU A 16 20.12 1.19 15.76
C GLU A 16 20.40 -0.10 16.54
N ASP A 17 19.37 -0.67 17.15
CA ASP A 17 19.43 -1.79 18.09
C ASP A 17 18.42 -2.89 17.74
N ARG A 18 18.20 -3.09 16.43
CA ARG A 18 17.30 -4.12 15.87
C ARG A 18 15.85 -3.99 16.33
N GLY A 19 15.36 -2.76 16.41
CA GLY A 19 13.97 -2.44 16.73
C GLY A 19 13.64 -2.38 18.22
N ASN A 20 14.62 -2.58 19.11
CA ASN A 20 14.40 -2.51 20.56
C ASN A 20 14.06 -1.09 21.01
N SER A 21 14.69 -0.08 20.43
CA SER A 21 14.37 1.33 20.66
C SER A 21 14.33 2.11 19.35
N TRP A 22 13.50 3.15 19.34
CA TRP A 22 13.31 4.01 18.18
C TRP A 22 13.42 5.47 18.58
N ARG A 23 14.17 6.24 17.79
CA ARG A 23 14.27 7.69 17.94
C ARG A 23 13.70 8.37 16.72
N ARG A 24 12.84 9.37 16.93
CA ARG A 24 12.43 10.27 15.85
C ARG A 24 13.64 11.10 15.40
N ILE A 25 14.08 10.94 14.16
CA ILE A 25 15.24 11.63 13.61
C ILE A 25 14.86 12.85 12.77
N SER A 26 13.66 12.86 12.18
CA SER A 26 13.18 13.99 11.39
C SER A 26 11.66 14.02 11.29
N THR A 27 11.13 15.15 10.81
CA THR A 27 9.71 15.35 10.52
C THR A 27 9.57 15.97 9.14
N VAL A 28 8.82 15.30 8.28
CA VAL A 28 8.60 15.66 6.88
C VAL A 28 7.18 16.20 6.75
N ARG A 29 7.05 17.45 6.29
CA ARG A 29 5.75 18.06 5.97
C ARG A 29 5.42 17.85 4.50
N GLY A 30 4.15 17.79 4.15
CA GLY A 30 3.72 17.55 2.78
C GLY A 30 4.07 16.14 2.29
N MET A 31 3.91 15.14 3.16
CA MET A 31 4.12 13.74 2.81
C MET A 31 3.09 12.86 3.53
N PHE A 32 2.30 12.14 2.74
CA PHE A 32 1.21 11.28 3.17
C PHE A 32 1.20 9.99 2.35
N TRP A 33 0.61 8.94 2.93
CA TRP A 33 0.49 7.62 2.30
C TRP A 33 1.78 7.16 1.59
N ALA A 34 2.91 7.45 2.21
CA ALA A 34 4.20 7.31 1.57
C ALA A 34 4.81 5.94 1.80
N SER A 35 5.54 5.46 0.80
CA SER A 35 6.45 4.33 0.94
C SER A 35 7.87 4.86 1.06
N ILE A 36 8.65 4.30 1.98
CA ILE A 36 10.09 4.57 2.13
C ILE A 36 10.89 3.47 1.45
N PHE A 37 11.94 3.83 0.71
CA PHE A 37 12.82 2.86 0.06
C PHE A 37 14.25 3.38 -0.10
N ASN A 38 15.21 2.48 -0.18
CA ASN A 38 16.60 2.80 -0.51
C ASN A 38 16.86 2.53 -1.99
N LEU A 39 17.60 3.43 -2.64
CA LEU A 39 18.15 3.22 -3.98
C LEU A 39 19.54 3.85 -4.04
N ASN A 40 20.57 3.04 -4.31
CA ASN A 40 21.96 3.47 -4.47
C ASN A 40 22.48 4.31 -3.29
N GLY A 41 22.18 3.88 -2.05
CA GLY A 41 22.63 4.56 -0.82
C GLY A 41 21.81 5.79 -0.43
N LYS A 42 20.83 6.19 -1.25
CA LYS A 42 19.92 7.30 -0.96
C LYS A 42 18.57 6.78 -0.51
N ILE A 43 17.91 7.50 0.38
CA ILE A 43 16.58 7.14 0.89
C ILE A 43 15.55 8.02 0.22
N TYR A 44 14.44 7.43 -0.19
CA TYR A 44 13.34 8.13 -0.84
C TYR A 44 12.03 7.90 -0.11
N LEU A 45 11.18 8.92 -0.15
CA LEU A 45 9.77 8.84 0.20
C LEU A 45 8.96 9.19 -1.03
N ILE A 46 8.04 8.35 -1.44
CA ILE A 46 7.12 8.62 -2.53
C ILE A 46 5.68 8.42 -2.05
N GLY A 47 4.79 9.34 -2.35
CA GLY A 47 3.46 9.42 -1.75
C GLY A 47 2.66 10.58 -2.32
N THR A 48 1.77 11.14 -1.49
CA THR A 48 1.04 12.37 -1.79
C THR A 48 1.38 13.48 -0.80
N ASP A 49 1.19 14.75 -1.16
CA ASP A 49 1.47 15.86 -0.24
C ASP A 49 0.42 16.02 0.88
N ARG A 50 -0.79 15.54 0.62
CA ARG A 50 -1.95 15.55 1.53
C ARG A 50 -2.93 14.44 1.12
N HIS A 51 -4.02 14.30 1.86
CA HIS A 51 -5.12 13.40 1.51
C HIS A 51 -5.70 13.80 0.15
N HIS A 52 -5.69 12.88 -0.83
CA HIS A 52 -6.06 13.16 -2.22
C HIS A 52 -5.27 14.31 -2.88
N GLY A 53 -3.97 14.39 -2.53
CA GLY A 53 -3.07 15.46 -2.95
C GLY A 53 -2.26 15.20 -4.21
N ASN A 54 -1.29 16.08 -4.44
CA ASN A 54 -0.32 15.98 -5.52
C ASN A 54 0.58 14.76 -5.30
N MET A 55 1.04 14.14 -6.39
CA MET A 55 2.01 13.06 -6.32
C MET A 55 3.40 13.65 -6.10
N VAL A 56 4.06 13.24 -5.01
CA VAL A 56 5.37 13.79 -4.61
C VAL A 56 6.37 12.70 -4.27
N ILE A 57 7.65 13.01 -4.51
CA ILE A 57 8.81 12.24 -4.10
C ILE A 57 9.83 13.14 -3.41
N ARG A 58 10.41 12.65 -2.33
CA ARG A 58 11.47 13.33 -1.57
C ARG A 58 12.66 12.39 -1.43
N ARG A 59 13.85 12.96 -1.31
CA ARG A 59 15.12 12.24 -1.16
C ARG A 59 15.84 12.72 0.09
N SER A 60 16.50 11.80 0.77
CA SER A 60 17.51 12.05 1.79
C SER A 60 18.83 11.47 1.34
N ASP A 61 19.89 12.27 1.48
CA ASP A 61 21.28 11.89 1.21
C ASP A 61 22.08 11.66 2.51
N ASP A 62 21.42 11.70 3.67
CA ASP A 62 22.00 11.64 5.01
C ASP A 62 21.20 10.71 5.93
N GLU A 63 20.87 9.51 5.45
CA GLU A 63 20.23 8.45 6.25
C GLU A 63 18.89 8.85 6.92
N GLY A 64 18.16 9.81 6.34
CA GLY A 64 16.83 10.24 6.76
C GLY A 64 16.81 11.43 7.73
N TYR A 65 17.94 12.06 8.03
CA TYR A 65 18.00 13.25 8.89
C TYR A 65 17.44 14.50 8.19
N THR A 66 17.74 14.70 6.91
CA THR A 66 17.21 15.81 6.10
C THR A 66 16.59 15.31 4.79
N TRP A 67 15.67 16.10 4.22
CA TRP A 67 14.88 15.71 3.06
C TRP A 67 14.70 16.87 2.09
N THR A 68 14.87 16.62 0.79
CA THR A 68 14.56 17.59 -0.28
C THR A 68 13.11 18.05 -0.22
N GLU A 69 12.82 19.31 -0.53
CA GLU A 69 11.44 19.84 -0.57
C GLU A 69 10.86 19.76 -1.99
N PRO A 70 9.63 19.23 -2.17
CA PRO A 70 9.00 19.15 -3.47
C PRO A 70 8.42 20.52 -3.87
N THR A 71 9.09 21.25 -4.77
CA THR A 71 8.69 22.62 -5.15
C THR A 71 8.27 22.78 -6.62
N SER A 72 8.67 21.85 -7.49
CA SER A 72 8.34 21.89 -8.92
C SER A 72 8.42 20.50 -9.56
N LYS A 73 8.02 20.41 -10.84
CA LYS A 73 8.14 19.19 -11.65
C LYS A 73 9.58 18.71 -11.85
N SER A 74 10.58 19.57 -11.72
CA SER A 74 12.00 19.19 -11.76
C SER A 74 12.60 18.93 -10.37
N SER A 75 11.81 19.08 -9.31
CA SER A 75 12.26 19.01 -7.93
C SER A 75 11.19 18.39 -7.02
N GLY A 76 10.85 17.12 -7.26
CA GLY A 76 10.10 16.28 -6.33
C GLY A 76 8.58 16.29 -6.47
N ILE A 77 7.99 17.16 -7.29
CA ILE A 77 6.57 17.04 -7.67
C ILE A 77 6.50 16.19 -8.94
N LEU A 78 5.84 15.04 -8.88
CA LEU A 78 5.71 14.14 -10.04
C LEU A 78 4.51 14.53 -10.90
N ASP A 79 3.38 14.84 -10.27
CA ASP A 79 2.24 15.42 -10.97
C ASP A 79 1.29 16.21 -10.06
N PHE A 80 0.56 17.14 -10.67
CA PHE A 80 -0.43 17.99 -10.00
C PHE A 80 -1.84 17.47 -10.26
N SER A 81 -2.44 16.79 -9.29
CA SER A 81 -3.81 16.29 -9.38
C SER A 81 -4.29 15.79 -8.01
N GLN A 82 -5.34 14.97 -8.01
CA GLN A 82 -5.84 14.27 -6.83
C GLN A 82 -5.44 12.79 -6.89
N TYR A 83 -4.46 12.40 -6.09
CA TYR A 83 -3.98 11.02 -6.04
C TYR A 83 -4.27 10.33 -4.71
N HIS A 84 -4.49 9.04 -4.79
CA HIS A 84 -4.61 8.13 -3.66
C HIS A 84 -3.54 7.04 -3.78
N THR A 85 -3.07 6.55 -2.64
CA THR A 85 -2.21 5.38 -2.50
C THR A 85 -2.19 4.98 -1.03
N ALA A 86 -1.30 4.08 -0.64
CA ALA A 86 -0.95 3.76 0.74
C ALA A 86 0.55 3.45 0.80
N PRO A 87 1.10 3.11 1.99
CA PRO A 87 2.41 2.45 2.07
C PRO A 87 2.37 1.08 1.37
N VAL A 88 2.57 1.09 0.06
CA VAL A 88 2.57 -0.07 -0.84
C VAL A 88 4.00 -0.39 -1.34
N PRO A 89 4.27 -1.61 -1.82
CA PRO A 89 5.58 -1.97 -2.35
C PRO A 89 6.10 -1.00 -3.43
N VAL A 90 7.40 -0.71 -3.35
CA VAL A 90 8.19 -0.11 -4.42
C VAL A 90 9.17 -1.17 -4.90
N VAL A 91 9.09 -1.53 -6.18
CA VAL A 91 9.80 -2.71 -6.71
C VAL A 91 10.77 -2.29 -7.80
N ILE A 92 11.99 -2.83 -7.75
CA ILE A 92 12.94 -2.76 -8.86
C ILE A 92 12.75 -3.99 -9.73
N HIS A 93 12.48 -3.78 -11.02
CA HIS A 93 12.32 -4.86 -11.98
C HIS A 93 12.73 -4.36 -13.38
N ASN A 94 13.56 -5.14 -14.07
CA ASN A 94 14.12 -4.83 -15.39
C ASN A 94 14.73 -3.42 -15.49
N GLY A 95 15.59 -3.07 -14.51
CA GLY A 95 16.31 -1.79 -14.49
C GLY A 95 15.43 -0.57 -14.21
N ARG A 96 14.20 -0.77 -13.74
CA ARG A 96 13.25 0.30 -13.43
C ARG A 96 12.68 0.14 -12.04
N ILE A 97 12.39 1.26 -11.40
CA ILE A 97 11.58 1.31 -10.18
C ILE A 97 10.10 1.41 -10.57
N TRP A 98 9.23 0.72 -9.84
CA TRP A 98 7.80 0.64 -10.10
C TRP A 98 6.99 0.89 -8.83
N ARG A 99 5.86 1.57 -8.97
CA ARG A 99 4.89 1.79 -7.89
C ARG A 99 3.48 1.93 -8.44
N ALA A 100 2.49 1.49 -7.65
CA ALA A 100 1.07 1.69 -7.95
C ALA A 100 0.51 2.95 -7.29
N PHE A 101 -0.45 3.57 -7.95
CA PHE A 101 -1.26 4.67 -7.45
C PHE A 101 -2.69 4.52 -7.95
N GLU A 102 -3.60 5.26 -7.32
CA GLU A 102 -4.92 5.52 -7.87
C GLU A 102 -5.06 7.03 -8.10
N ASP A 103 -5.63 7.43 -9.24
CA ASP A 103 -6.11 8.80 -9.37
C ASP A 103 -7.54 8.84 -8.82
N ALA A 104 -7.90 9.95 -8.19
CA ALA A 104 -9.17 10.11 -7.50
C ALA A 104 -10.18 10.90 -8.36
N LEU A 105 -10.15 10.68 -9.68
CA LEU A 105 -10.88 11.45 -10.71
C LEU A 105 -12.08 10.71 -11.32
N GLY A 106 -12.39 9.50 -10.86
CA GLY A 106 -13.53 8.70 -11.36
C GLY A 106 -14.92 9.14 -10.87
N GLY A 107 -15.00 10.21 -10.07
CA GLY A 107 -16.21 10.70 -9.42
C GLY A 107 -15.93 11.17 -7.99
N ASP A 108 -16.98 11.42 -7.20
CA ASP A 108 -16.86 11.96 -5.83
C ASP A 108 -17.10 10.92 -4.72
N ARG A 109 -17.72 9.78 -5.06
CA ARG A 109 -18.04 8.73 -4.09
C ARG A 109 -16.81 7.86 -3.79
N TRP A 110 -16.66 7.49 -2.52
CA TRP A 110 -15.63 6.54 -2.10
C TRP A 110 -15.78 5.22 -2.86
N GLY A 111 -14.66 4.62 -3.26
CA GLY A 111 -14.61 3.42 -4.10
C GLY A 111 -14.79 3.72 -5.60
N GLU A 112 -15.76 4.56 -5.97
CA GLU A 112 -15.99 4.92 -7.40
C GLU A 112 -14.90 5.80 -7.98
N ARG A 113 -14.38 6.71 -7.16
CA ARG A 113 -13.44 7.73 -7.61
C ARG A 113 -12.06 7.19 -7.98
N TYR A 114 -11.70 6.01 -7.48
CA TYR A 114 -10.35 5.46 -7.60
C TYR A 114 -10.15 4.74 -8.92
N ARG A 115 -9.27 5.28 -9.76
CA ARG A 115 -8.83 4.64 -11.00
C ARG A 115 -7.39 4.18 -10.85
N ALA A 116 -7.17 2.87 -10.95
CA ALA A 116 -5.86 2.27 -10.71
C ALA A 116 -4.91 2.52 -11.89
N PHE A 117 -3.66 2.88 -11.59
CA PHE A 117 -2.58 3.01 -12.58
C PHE A 117 -1.23 2.68 -11.95
N VAL A 118 -0.18 2.61 -12.77
CA VAL A 118 1.19 2.37 -12.31
C VAL A 118 2.13 3.43 -12.88
N ILE A 119 3.22 3.68 -12.15
CA ILE A 119 4.31 4.54 -12.59
C ILE A 119 5.63 3.79 -12.53
N SER A 120 6.56 4.18 -13.41
CA SER A 120 7.93 3.68 -13.36
C SER A 120 8.97 4.68 -13.81
N ALA A 121 10.22 4.52 -13.35
CA ALA A 121 11.36 5.31 -13.81
C ALA A 121 12.62 4.42 -13.91
N PRO A 122 13.58 4.72 -14.79
CA PRO A 122 14.90 4.08 -14.77
C PRO A 122 15.60 4.28 -13.42
N ILE A 123 16.26 3.26 -12.89
CA ILE A 123 16.94 3.32 -11.59
C ILE A 123 18.16 4.26 -11.56
N ASP A 124 18.69 4.62 -12.73
CA ASP A 124 19.83 5.52 -12.95
C ASP A 124 19.41 6.96 -13.31
N SER A 125 18.11 7.21 -13.45
CA SER A 125 17.56 8.54 -13.71
C SER A 125 17.46 9.42 -12.45
N ASN A 126 17.29 10.72 -12.64
CA ASN A 126 16.92 11.62 -11.55
C ASN A 126 15.45 11.41 -11.17
N LEU A 127 15.19 10.62 -10.12
CA LEU A 127 13.84 10.37 -9.63
C LEU A 127 13.09 11.62 -9.13
N LEU A 128 13.78 12.72 -8.83
CA LEU A 128 13.14 13.99 -8.45
C LEU A 128 12.61 14.77 -9.65
N ASP A 129 12.98 14.40 -10.89
CA ASP A 129 12.44 15.02 -12.10
C ASP A 129 11.27 14.20 -12.62
N SER A 130 10.09 14.83 -12.74
CA SER A 130 8.88 14.20 -13.26
C SER A 130 9.07 13.63 -14.67
N LYS A 131 9.98 14.21 -15.47
CA LYS A 131 10.27 13.73 -16.83
C LYS A 131 10.93 12.34 -16.86
N SER A 132 11.52 11.90 -15.75
CA SER A 132 12.08 10.56 -15.60
C SER A 132 10.99 9.48 -15.48
N TRP A 133 9.77 9.88 -15.11
CA TRP A 133 8.68 8.96 -14.80
C TRP A 133 7.77 8.71 -16.00
N THR A 134 7.41 7.44 -16.17
CA THR A 134 6.43 6.95 -17.14
C THR A 134 5.17 6.54 -16.39
N PHE A 135 4.02 6.95 -16.92
CA PHE A 135 2.70 6.65 -16.37
C PHE A 135 1.97 5.70 -17.32
N SER A 136 1.23 4.75 -16.76
CA SER A 136 0.28 3.96 -17.54
C SER A 136 -1.02 4.70 -17.81
N ASN A 137 -1.90 4.13 -18.64
CA ASN A 137 -3.33 4.44 -18.58
C ASN A 137 -3.89 4.14 -17.17
N SER A 138 -5.03 4.75 -16.84
CA SER A 138 -5.80 4.44 -15.63
C SER A 138 -6.99 3.53 -15.97
N ILE A 139 -7.32 2.60 -15.08
CA ILE A 139 -8.51 1.75 -15.18
C ILE A 139 -9.53 2.20 -14.14
N ALA A 140 -10.73 2.55 -14.57
CA ALA A 140 -11.87 2.86 -13.70
C ALA A 140 -12.64 1.59 -13.34
N LYS A 141 -13.40 1.64 -12.24
CA LYS A 141 -14.35 0.57 -11.95
C LYS A 141 -15.48 0.49 -12.98
N SER A 142 -16.04 -0.71 -13.15
CA SER A 142 -17.30 -0.92 -13.86
C SER A 142 -18.36 -1.46 -12.89
N LYS A 143 -19.63 -1.08 -13.11
CA LYS A 143 -20.76 -1.50 -12.27
C LYS A 143 -21.19 -2.94 -12.54
N GLU A 144 -20.78 -3.48 -13.68
CA GLU A 144 -21.09 -4.82 -14.15
C GLU A 144 -20.20 -5.87 -13.48
N TRP A 145 -19.03 -5.46 -12.96
CA TRP A 145 -18.08 -6.37 -12.32
C TRP A 145 -18.61 -6.95 -11.02
N LEU A 146 -18.31 -8.23 -10.79
CA LEU A 146 -18.77 -9.01 -9.63
C LEU A 146 -20.28 -8.90 -9.40
N ASN A 147 -21.07 -8.88 -10.47
CA ASN A 147 -22.53 -8.78 -10.42
C ASN A 147 -23.04 -7.55 -9.64
N GLY A 148 -22.31 -6.43 -9.72
CA GLY A 148 -22.66 -5.19 -9.02
C GLY A 148 -22.20 -5.13 -7.56
N GLU A 149 -21.52 -6.16 -7.06
CA GLU A 149 -20.98 -6.19 -5.69
C GLU A 149 -19.55 -5.61 -5.61
N PHE A 150 -19.02 -5.06 -6.70
CA PHE A 150 -17.74 -4.36 -6.72
C PHE A 150 -17.89 -2.87 -6.35
N TYR A 151 -17.51 -2.51 -5.13
CA TYR A 151 -17.65 -1.15 -4.62
C TYR A 151 -16.45 -0.27 -4.97
N GLY A 152 -15.24 -0.84 -5.04
CA GLY A 152 -14.04 -0.20 -5.56
C GLY A 152 -12.77 -0.97 -5.26
N TRP A 153 -11.64 -0.49 -5.78
CA TRP A 153 -10.29 -0.99 -5.46
C TRP A 153 -9.38 0.15 -5.04
N LEU A 154 -8.26 -0.17 -4.42
CA LEU A 154 -7.23 0.79 -4.02
C LEU A 154 -5.98 0.07 -3.48
N GLU A 155 -4.95 0.84 -3.14
CA GLU A 155 -3.77 0.41 -2.39
C GLU A 155 -3.02 -0.74 -3.09
N GLY A 156 -2.76 -0.55 -4.39
CA GLY A 156 -2.16 -1.57 -5.25
C GLY A 156 -0.72 -1.98 -4.91
N ASN A 157 -0.42 -3.26 -5.08
CA ASN A 157 0.89 -3.87 -4.87
C ASN A 157 1.53 -4.19 -6.21
N ILE A 158 2.65 -3.54 -6.55
CA ILE A 158 3.48 -4.02 -7.67
C ILE A 158 4.20 -5.29 -7.24
N VAL A 159 4.04 -6.36 -8.01
CA VAL A 159 4.65 -7.67 -7.72
C VAL A 159 5.09 -8.34 -9.01
N PRO A 160 6.32 -8.91 -9.08
CA PRO A 160 6.69 -9.85 -10.13
C PRO A 160 5.84 -11.12 -10.04
N ALA A 161 5.11 -11.42 -11.11
CA ALA A 161 4.33 -12.64 -11.25
C ALA A 161 5.24 -13.85 -11.54
N PRO A 162 4.76 -15.10 -11.37
CA PRO A 162 5.57 -16.30 -11.57
C PRO A 162 6.13 -16.45 -12.99
N ASP A 163 5.47 -15.86 -13.99
CA ASP A 163 5.90 -15.85 -15.39
C ASP A 163 6.95 -14.76 -15.70
N GLY A 164 7.39 -14.02 -14.68
CA GLY A 164 8.36 -12.94 -14.80
C GLY A 164 7.77 -11.60 -15.24
N THR A 165 6.47 -11.52 -15.52
CA THR A 165 5.79 -10.25 -15.79
C THR A 165 5.53 -9.47 -14.50
N LEU A 166 5.15 -8.20 -14.61
CA LEU A 166 4.69 -7.41 -13.46
C LEU A 166 3.16 -7.35 -13.42
N VAL A 167 2.63 -7.41 -12.21
CA VAL A 167 1.21 -7.17 -11.94
C VAL A 167 1.04 -6.12 -10.85
N ASN A 168 -0.13 -5.47 -10.85
CA ASN A 168 -0.60 -4.66 -9.74
C ASN A 168 -1.76 -5.40 -9.04
N MET A 169 -1.53 -5.86 -7.82
CA MET A 169 -2.52 -6.56 -7.00
C MET A 169 -3.16 -5.61 -5.98
N LEU A 170 -4.46 -5.35 -6.10
CA LEU A 170 -5.19 -4.37 -5.28
C LEU A 170 -6.14 -5.05 -4.30
N ARG A 171 -6.38 -4.40 -3.16
CA ARG A 171 -7.55 -4.74 -2.34
C ARG A 171 -8.82 -4.37 -3.08
N VAL A 172 -9.86 -5.16 -2.85
CA VAL A 172 -11.17 -5.02 -3.49
C VAL A 172 -12.20 -4.90 -2.37
N ASP A 173 -12.95 -3.82 -2.42
CA ASP A 173 -14.11 -3.62 -1.57
C ASP A 173 -15.32 -4.28 -2.23
N THR A 174 -15.88 -5.27 -1.54
CA THR A 174 -17.13 -5.94 -1.91
C THR A 174 -17.98 -6.17 -0.68
N ARG A 175 -19.27 -6.41 -0.88
CA ARG A 175 -20.22 -6.70 0.20
C ARG A 175 -19.81 -7.85 1.11
N THR A 176 -19.27 -8.93 0.52
CA THR A 176 -18.93 -10.17 1.23
C THR A 176 -17.42 -10.37 1.41
N GLY A 177 -16.61 -9.49 0.83
CA GLY A 177 -15.16 -9.53 0.91
C GLY A 177 -14.56 -10.69 0.11
N GLY A 178 -13.39 -11.16 0.55
CA GLY A 178 -12.78 -12.38 -0.01
C GLY A 178 -12.15 -12.22 -1.39
N LYS A 179 -12.00 -11.00 -1.91
CA LYS A 179 -11.49 -10.74 -3.26
C LYS A 179 -10.29 -9.82 -3.26
N SER A 180 -9.45 -10.00 -4.27
CA SER A 180 -8.43 -9.05 -4.71
C SER A 180 -8.46 -8.94 -6.24
N ALA A 181 -7.91 -7.88 -6.80
CA ALA A 181 -7.84 -7.66 -8.24
C ALA A 181 -6.38 -7.67 -8.69
N ILE A 182 -6.08 -8.40 -9.77
CA ILE A 182 -4.78 -8.44 -10.42
C ILE A 182 -4.90 -7.75 -11.78
N ILE A 183 -4.25 -6.60 -11.90
CA ILE A 183 -4.08 -5.85 -13.14
C ILE A 183 -2.75 -6.25 -13.77
N LYS A 184 -2.76 -6.61 -15.05
CA LYS A 184 -1.54 -6.92 -15.81
C LYS A 184 -0.84 -5.64 -16.25
N ILE A 185 0.49 -5.61 -16.17
CA ILE A 185 1.31 -4.49 -16.62
C ILE A 185 2.07 -4.93 -17.87
N ARG A 186 1.87 -4.22 -18.98
CA ARG A 186 2.60 -4.51 -20.22
C ARG A 186 4.07 -4.08 -20.11
N PRO A 187 4.98 -4.73 -20.86
CA PRO A 187 6.42 -4.41 -20.79
C PRO A 187 6.80 -2.96 -21.12
N ASP A 188 5.96 -2.23 -21.85
CA ASP A 188 6.20 -0.82 -22.18
C ASP A 188 6.06 0.14 -20.97
N GLY A 189 5.49 -0.34 -19.86
CA GLY A 189 5.21 0.45 -18.66
C GLY A 189 4.18 1.57 -18.86
N LYS A 190 3.49 1.58 -19.99
CA LYS A 190 2.48 2.58 -20.39
C LYS A 190 1.09 1.98 -20.49
N THR A 191 0.98 0.66 -20.62
CA THR A 191 -0.31 -0.02 -20.71
C THR A 191 -0.51 -0.98 -19.56
N ILE A 192 -1.66 -0.83 -18.90
CA ILE A 192 -2.20 -1.79 -17.95
C ILE A 192 -3.57 -2.28 -18.42
N GLU A 193 -3.87 -3.53 -18.11
CA GLU A 193 -5.08 -4.21 -18.55
C GLU A 193 -5.70 -5.02 -17.42
N PHE A 194 -7.02 -4.98 -17.35
CA PHE A 194 -7.80 -5.74 -16.41
C PHE A 194 -8.89 -6.51 -17.15
N ASP A 195 -8.89 -7.83 -16.95
CA ASP A 195 -9.93 -8.73 -17.41
C ASP A 195 -10.76 -9.14 -16.18
N PRO A 196 -12.04 -8.77 -16.07
CA PRO A 196 -12.85 -9.09 -14.90
C PRO A 196 -13.15 -10.58 -14.74
N GLU A 197 -13.02 -11.39 -15.79
CA GLU A 197 -13.26 -12.84 -15.70
C GLU A 197 -12.09 -13.56 -15.01
N THR A 198 -10.86 -13.08 -15.23
CA THR A 198 -9.64 -13.73 -14.74
C THR A 198 -8.82 -12.91 -13.75
N GLY A 199 -9.12 -11.62 -13.63
CA GLY A 199 -8.38 -10.64 -12.83
C GLY A 199 -8.85 -10.56 -11.39
N PHE A 200 -10.09 -10.92 -11.07
CA PHE A 200 -10.50 -11.09 -9.67
C PHE A 200 -10.04 -12.45 -9.13
N VAL A 201 -9.41 -12.45 -7.97
CA VAL A 201 -8.88 -13.64 -7.31
C VAL A 201 -9.41 -13.78 -5.90
N ASP A 202 -9.50 -15.01 -5.42
CA ASP A 202 -9.92 -15.30 -4.05
C ASP A 202 -8.80 -14.99 -3.07
N PHE A 203 -9.03 -13.99 -2.23
CA PHE A 203 -8.11 -13.61 -1.18
C PHE A 203 -8.86 -13.00 0.00
N ASN A 204 -8.92 -13.72 1.12
CA ASN A 204 -9.65 -13.27 2.31
C ASN A 204 -9.12 -11.93 2.86
N GLY A 205 -7.80 -11.74 2.82
CA GLY A 205 -7.16 -10.49 3.25
C GLY A 205 -7.32 -9.32 2.28
N GLY A 206 -7.90 -9.54 1.10
CA GLY A 206 -8.06 -8.53 0.05
C GLY A 206 -9.09 -7.44 0.36
N THR A 207 -9.73 -7.47 1.53
CA THR A 207 -10.74 -6.49 1.96
C THR A 207 -10.15 -5.23 2.60
N THR A 208 -8.88 -5.31 3.03
CA THR A 208 -8.16 -4.24 3.74
C THR A 208 -6.75 -4.09 3.18
N LYS A 209 -5.99 -3.07 3.62
CA LYS A 209 -4.62 -2.86 3.16
C LYS A 209 -3.77 -4.10 3.45
N PHE A 210 -3.05 -4.59 2.44
CA PHE A 210 -2.02 -5.61 2.58
C PHE A 210 -0.76 -5.21 1.78
N THR A 211 0.39 -5.75 2.19
CA THR A 211 1.67 -5.62 1.45
C THR A 211 2.14 -7.01 1.05
N VAL A 212 2.32 -7.26 -0.24
CA VAL A 212 2.87 -8.52 -0.77
C VAL A 212 4.38 -8.40 -0.98
N ARG A 213 5.13 -9.42 -0.57
CA ARG A 213 6.54 -9.59 -0.97
C ARG A 213 6.80 -11.03 -1.37
N TYR A 214 7.65 -11.19 -2.38
CA TYR A 214 8.14 -12.49 -2.81
C TYR A 214 9.38 -12.88 -2.01
N ASP A 215 9.43 -14.12 -1.56
CA ASP A 215 10.58 -14.73 -0.92
C ASP A 215 11.25 -15.72 -1.88
N GLU A 216 12.49 -15.41 -2.26
CA GLU A 216 13.30 -16.24 -3.15
C GLU A 216 13.69 -17.58 -2.53
N VAL A 217 13.70 -17.71 -1.20
CA VAL A 217 14.08 -18.95 -0.51
C VAL A 217 12.92 -19.94 -0.53
N SER A 218 11.74 -19.54 -0.06
CA SER A 218 10.56 -20.40 -0.06
C SER A 218 9.82 -20.47 -1.40
N LYS A 219 10.20 -19.63 -2.38
CA LYS A 219 9.53 -19.49 -3.69
C LYS A 219 8.04 -19.22 -3.51
N ARG A 220 7.71 -18.31 -2.62
CA ARG A 220 6.33 -17.95 -2.24
C ARG A 220 6.19 -16.45 -2.10
N TYR A 221 4.97 -15.99 -2.34
CA TYR A 221 4.49 -14.68 -1.95
C TYR A 221 3.99 -14.75 -0.52
N TRP A 222 4.31 -13.74 0.26
CA TRP A 222 3.93 -13.59 1.65
C TRP A 222 3.23 -12.26 1.87
N THR A 223 2.40 -12.17 2.90
CA THR A 223 1.78 -10.94 3.35
C THR A 223 1.35 -11.03 4.81
N LEU A 224 1.35 -9.90 5.51
CA LEU A 224 0.65 -9.68 6.77
C LEU A 224 -0.63 -8.90 6.47
N CYS A 225 -1.79 -9.51 6.71
CA CYS A 225 -3.09 -8.92 6.39
C CYS A 225 -4.16 -9.29 7.42
N ASN A 226 -5.25 -8.52 7.47
CA ASN A 226 -6.40 -8.92 8.26
C ASN A 226 -7.12 -10.10 7.62
N TRP A 227 -7.60 -11.03 8.44
CA TRP A 227 -8.24 -12.26 7.97
C TRP A 227 -9.60 -12.46 8.65
N PRO A 228 -10.66 -11.78 8.17
CA PRO A 228 -11.98 -11.87 8.77
C PRO A 228 -12.56 -13.28 8.65
N THR A 229 -13.25 -13.74 9.68
CA THR A 229 -13.98 -15.01 9.64
C THR A 229 -15.32 -14.85 8.91
N GLN A 230 -15.90 -15.97 8.47
CA GLN A 230 -17.22 -15.96 7.83
C GLN A 230 -18.33 -15.47 8.76
N GLU A 231 -18.23 -15.74 10.06
CA GLU A 231 -19.22 -15.23 11.03
C GLU A 231 -19.10 -13.73 11.23
N GLU A 232 -17.88 -13.18 11.32
CA GLU A 232 -17.69 -11.73 11.43
C GLU A 232 -18.20 -10.99 10.19
N ILE A 233 -17.99 -11.54 8.98
CA ILE A 233 -18.49 -10.97 7.71
C ILE A 233 -20.02 -10.90 7.67
N LYS A 234 -20.74 -11.83 8.32
CA LYS A 234 -22.20 -11.77 8.43
C LYS A 234 -22.66 -10.62 9.33
N LEU A 235 -21.83 -10.21 10.29
CA LEU A 235 -22.17 -9.20 11.29
C LEU A 235 -21.91 -7.77 10.82
N ARG A 236 -20.92 -7.56 9.94
CA ARG A 236 -20.56 -6.23 9.45
C ARG A 236 -19.76 -6.28 8.15
N HIS A 237 -19.67 -5.12 7.50
CA HIS A 237 -18.91 -4.95 6.26
C HIS A 237 -17.44 -5.41 6.41
N PRO A 238 -16.92 -6.26 5.50
CA PRO A 238 -15.58 -6.84 5.61
C PRO A 238 -14.44 -5.84 5.80
N ALA A 239 -14.47 -4.72 5.07
CA ALA A 239 -13.47 -3.65 5.22
C ALA A 239 -13.46 -2.98 6.61
N ARG A 240 -14.41 -3.33 7.50
CA ARG A 240 -14.51 -2.88 8.90
C ARG A 240 -14.11 -3.97 9.92
N ILE A 241 -13.64 -5.14 9.47
CA ILE A 241 -13.19 -6.24 10.33
C ILE A 241 -11.67 -6.30 10.25
N ARG A 242 -10.99 -5.87 11.31
CA ARG A 242 -9.55 -5.60 11.27
C ARG A 242 -8.81 -6.07 12.52
N ASN A 243 -9.39 -7.01 13.24
CA ASN A 243 -9.00 -7.49 14.56
C ASN A 243 -8.18 -8.79 14.53
N THR A 244 -7.79 -9.30 13.35
CA THR A 244 -7.09 -10.58 13.20
C THR A 244 -6.00 -10.47 12.15
N LEU A 245 -4.75 -10.21 12.57
CA LEU A 245 -3.59 -10.13 11.68
C LEU A 245 -2.99 -11.52 11.46
N VAL A 246 -2.90 -11.93 10.20
CA VAL A 246 -2.41 -13.26 9.79
C VAL A 246 -1.22 -13.10 8.85
N LEU A 247 -0.22 -13.98 9.03
CA LEU A 247 0.76 -14.29 8.00
C LEU A 247 0.11 -15.25 7.01
N ALA A 248 -0.04 -14.80 5.76
CA ALA A 248 -0.59 -15.59 4.67
C ALA A 248 0.43 -15.76 3.54
N SER A 249 0.30 -16.84 2.77
CA SER A 249 1.16 -17.11 1.62
C SER A 249 0.39 -17.55 0.38
N SER A 250 1.02 -17.37 -0.77
CA SER A 250 0.58 -17.89 -2.06
C SER A 250 1.79 -18.33 -2.88
N LYS A 251 1.60 -19.28 -3.80
CA LYS A 251 2.62 -19.66 -4.80
C LYS A 251 2.49 -18.88 -6.10
N ASP A 252 1.32 -18.29 -6.36
CA ASP A 252 0.92 -17.82 -7.69
C ASP A 252 0.15 -16.50 -7.68
N LEU A 253 0.06 -15.83 -6.51
CA LEU A 253 -0.74 -14.63 -6.24
C LEU A 253 -2.26 -14.83 -6.33
N ARG A 254 -2.74 -16.03 -6.67
CA ARG A 254 -4.15 -16.34 -6.90
C ARG A 254 -4.72 -17.17 -5.76
N ASN A 255 -3.99 -18.19 -5.32
CA ASN A 255 -4.39 -19.12 -4.28
C ASN A 255 -3.69 -18.75 -2.98
N TRP A 256 -4.41 -18.14 -2.04
CA TRP A 256 -3.89 -17.68 -0.76
C TRP A 256 -4.32 -18.57 0.39
N GLN A 257 -3.38 -18.86 1.29
CA GLN A 257 -3.62 -19.63 2.51
C GLN A 257 -3.17 -18.83 3.73
N ALA A 258 -4.00 -18.83 4.78
CA ALA A 258 -3.57 -18.41 6.10
C ALA A 258 -2.55 -19.41 6.65
N CYS A 259 -1.41 -18.93 7.11
CA CYS A 259 -0.36 -19.77 7.70
C CYS A 259 -0.35 -19.68 9.22
N LYS A 260 -0.39 -18.46 9.77
CA LYS A 260 -0.34 -18.25 11.22
C LYS A 260 -1.04 -16.95 11.61
N THR A 261 -1.88 -17.02 12.63
CA THR A 261 -2.39 -15.82 13.30
C THR A 261 -1.28 -15.21 14.14
N ILE A 262 -0.95 -13.94 13.88
CA ILE A 262 0.10 -13.20 14.58
C ILE A 262 -0.48 -12.40 15.73
N LEU A 263 -1.59 -11.69 15.48
CA LEU A 263 -2.31 -10.91 16.48
C LEU A 263 -3.81 -11.14 16.31
N HIS A 264 -4.54 -11.20 17.42
CA HIS A 264 -5.99 -11.30 17.43
C HIS A 264 -6.56 -10.54 18.62
N HIS A 265 -7.73 -9.93 18.42
CA HIS A 265 -8.54 -9.39 19.49
C HIS A 265 -10.03 -9.70 19.25
N PRO A 266 -10.81 -10.11 20.28
CA PRO A 266 -12.22 -10.47 20.09
C PRO A 266 -13.13 -9.26 19.81
N ASP A 267 -12.77 -8.07 20.29
CA ASP A 267 -13.52 -6.84 20.04
C ASP A 267 -13.15 -6.22 18.68
N MET A 268 -14.10 -6.27 17.74
CA MET A 268 -13.98 -5.69 16.40
C MET A 268 -14.32 -4.19 16.32
N ASP A 269 -14.84 -3.59 17.39
CA ASP A 269 -15.25 -2.18 17.40
C ASP A 269 -14.11 -1.25 17.77
N LYS A 270 -13.31 -1.64 18.77
CA LYS A 270 -12.20 -0.83 19.26
C LYS A 270 -10.84 -1.28 18.77
N HIS A 271 -10.66 -2.56 18.48
CA HIS A 271 -9.33 -3.10 18.21
C HIS A 271 -9.10 -3.39 16.73
N GLY A 272 -7.90 -3.08 16.25
CA GLY A 272 -7.50 -3.45 14.91
C GLY A 272 -6.02 -3.30 14.58
N PHE A 273 -5.56 -4.12 13.65
CA PHE A 273 -4.18 -4.24 13.18
C PHE A 273 -4.11 -3.80 11.73
N GLN A 274 -3.57 -2.61 11.49
CA GLN A 274 -3.84 -1.81 10.31
C GLN A 274 -2.57 -1.52 9.55
N TYR A 275 -2.68 -1.41 8.23
CA TYR A 275 -1.62 -0.91 7.36
C TYR A 275 -0.25 -1.57 7.59
N ALA A 276 -0.22 -2.84 8.02
CA ALA A 276 1.02 -3.56 8.28
C ALA A 276 1.94 -3.44 7.06
N ASP A 277 3.16 -2.96 7.30
CA ASP A 277 4.24 -2.97 6.31
C ASP A 277 5.44 -3.65 6.94
N TRP A 278 6.17 -4.39 6.13
CA TRP A 278 7.11 -5.38 6.63
C TRP A 278 8.19 -5.68 5.60
N ILE A 279 9.32 -6.24 6.01
CA ILE A 279 10.44 -6.67 5.14
C ILE A 279 11.04 -7.98 5.65
N PHE A 280 11.82 -8.64 4.80
CA PHE A 280 12.71 -9.74 5.21
C PHE A 280 14.07 -9.18 5.64
N GLU A 281 14.61 -9.67 6.75
CA GLU A 281 15.99 -9.46 7.17
C GLU A 281 16.62 -10.80 7.54
N GLY A 282 17.39 -11.38 6.62
CA GLY A 282 17.92 -12.73 6.81
C GLY A 282 16.79 -13.76 6.99
N ASN A 283 16.73 -14.37 8.18
CA ASN A 283 15.70 -15.35 8.54
C ASN A 283 14.47 -14.72 9.23
N ASP A 284 14.49 -13.39 9.45
CA ASP A 284 13.47 -12.68 10.22
C ASP A 284 12.52 -11.90 9.31
N ILE A 285 11.30 -11.70 9.81
CA ILE A 285 10.35 -10.71 9.29
C ILE A 285 10.31 -9.55 10.26
N ILE A 286 10.63 -8.36 9.78
CA ILE A 286 10.46 -7.11 10.52
C ILE A 286 9.17 -6.46 10.06
N ALA A 287 8.25 -6.16 10.97
CA ALA A 287 6.97 -5.55 10.65
C ALA A 287 6.66 -4.36 11.56
N VAL A 288 6.09 -3.31 10.96
CA VAL A 288 5.48 -2.18 11.66
C VAL A 288 4.00 -2.19 11.34
N VAL A 289 3.18 -2.12 12.39
CA VAL A 289 1.72 -2.22 12.27
C VAL A 289 1.11 -0.99 12.93
N ARG A 290 0.22 -0.30 12.22
CA ARG A 290 -0.62 0.72 12.85
C ARG A 290 -1.65 0.01 13.71
N THR A 291 -1.67 0.24 15.01
CA THR A 291 -2.59 -0.47 15.92
C THR A 291 -3.65 0.46 16.48
N ALA A 292 -4.91 0.02 16.41
CA ALA A 292 -5.96 0.46 17.31
C ALA A 292 -5.97 -0.58 18.46
N TYR A 293 -5.42 -0.21 19.60
CA TYR A 293 -5.24 -1.11 20.75
C TYR A 293 -5.20 -0.29 22.03
N ASP A 294 -5.46 -0.93 23.17
CA ASP A 294 -5.37 -0.29 24.47
C ASP A 294 -3.89 -0.06 24.87
N ASP A 295 -3.59 1.14 25.36
CA ASP A 295 -2.28 1.50 25.91
C ASP A 295 -2.42 2.17 27.29
N ASN A 296 -1.29 2.66 27.83
CA ASN A 296 -1.25 3.30 29.15
C ASN A 296 -2.08 4.61 29.23
N PHE A 297 -2.52 5.15 28.10
CA PHE A 297 -3.32 6.37 27.99
C PHE A 297 -4.79 6.09 27.60
N GLY A 298 -5.13 4.84 27.29
CA GLY A 298 -6.50 4.38 27.05
C GLY A 298 -6.66 3.56 25.77
N GLY A 299 -7.93 3.30 25.41
CA GLY A 299 -8.29 2.51 24.24
C GLY A 299 -8.55 3.32 22.98
N ALA A 300 -8.45 2.66 21.82
CA ALA A 300 -8.62 3.31 20.52
C ALA A 300 -10.01 3.92 20.35
N ASN A 301 -10.12 5.00 19.55
CA ASN A 301 -11.44 5.55 19.21
C ASN A 301 -12.30 4.48 18.52
N ASN A 302 -11.72 3.78 17.54
CA ASN A 302 -12.31 2.59 16.93
C ASN A 302 -11.23 1.75 16.22
N PHE A 303 -11.62 0.58 15.72
CA PHE A 303 -10.76 -0.36 14.98
C PHE A 303 -9.96 0.29 13.83
N HIS A 304 -10.46 1.38 13.21
CA HIS A 304 -9.85 2.08 12.09
C HIS A 304 -8.89 3.19 12.52
N ASN A 305 -9.36 4.03 13.44
CA ASN A 305 -8.72 5.25 13.87
C ASN A 305 -7.86 4.93 15.10
N ALA A 306 -6.56 4.73 14.84
CA ALA A 306 -5.57 4.47 15.88
C ALA A 306 -5.53 5.60 16.92
N ASN A 307 -5.10 5.25 18.12
CA ASN A 307 -4.79 6.22 19.16
C ASN A 307 -3.57 7.08 18.80
N TYR A 308 -3.54 8.25 19.40
CA TYR A 308 -2.41 9.15 19.53
C TYR A 308 -2.21 9.43 21.02
#